data_AF-A0A3M7NS07-F1
#
_entry.id   AF-A0A3M7NS07-F1
#
_cell.length_a   1.000
_cell.length_b   1.000
_cell.length_c   1.000
_cell.angle_alpha   90.00
_cell.angle_beta   90.00
_cell.angle_gamma   90.00
#
_symmetry.space_group_name_H-M   'P 1'
#
loop_
_entity.id
_entity.type
_entity.pdbx_description
1 polymer ?
#
loop_
_entity_poly.entity_id
_entity_poly.type
_entity_poly.pdbx_seq_one_letter_code
_entity_poly.pdbx_strand_id
1 'polypeptide(L)'
;MAWRSSGRTNAELVNNLFKSGLIKTPRVRDSMASVDRAHYAPYAAYEDSPQIIGYSATISAPHMHASACESLLPFMRENKGAVILDVGSGSGYLTHVMANLVCGLDGTGDGKIIGIDHIQGLVDLATKNMNKSEEGRRLLNSNKVQFIKGDGRKGFTVSAPYDAIHVGAAAASLHQDLVDQLKSPGRMFIPVEDNDAYGSQWIWVIDKDKDDSELSLLDNDANPASAYRYPPKERSCCGITTVQTPNTTRFAGNIHSRVLAKFPFLIEMFYWALNFLSYTVTKIVAADLLSRGGNVWDLAQEHALQVLRVEHNSPLRAFFPISENEFQAWFLNGHLDLITFLNRIYSLVHIPGTVAFLSWYYFAAPTFAHFSTVRRTMTLGNFAAFFVFSLWPCMPPRLLPESYGFHDTVRQSNAESVFVGGAYVNQLAAMPSLHFTYAFVIGCTFIYHSTVLPYPFSYAKSVAPKRWAITKIAWFVVGIFYPLLVLTVIVATANHYFLDAIVAMFTVSISFCINTVWFVLLPLEDWFAWCIRVDKPIPTTGDRRSQAHGRGCLFDRHPATDTWKNESDV
;
A
#
# COMPACT_ATOMS: atom_id res chain seq x y z
N MET A 1 -7.34 -7.22 -4.41
CA MET A 1 -8.62 -6.96 -5.10
C MET A 1 -9.76 -7.23 -4.12
N ALA A 2 -10.54 -6.23 -3.74
CA ALA A 2 -11.79 -6.46 -3.02
C ALA A 2 -12.86 -6.84 -4.05
N TRP A 3 -13.24 -8.10 -4.09
CA TRP A 3 -14.37 -8.55 -4.90
C TRP A 3 -15.61 -7.81 -4.39
N ARG A 4 -16.24 -6.97 -5.22
CA ARG A 4 -17.52 -6.33 -4.88
C ARG A 4 -18.67 -7.29 -5.18
N SER A 5 -18.64 -8.47 -4.56
CA SER A 5 -19.70 -9.47 -4.71
C SER A 5 -20.83 -9.31 -3.69
N SER A 6 -20.77 -8.29 -2.83
CA SER A 6 -21.82 -7.97 -1.86
C SER A 6 -23.20 -7.84 -2.50
N GLY A 7 -24.25 -8.17 -1.75
CA GLY A 7 -25.65 -8.03 -2.17
C GLY A 7 -26.54 -7.45 -1.06
N ARG A 8 -27.81 -7.17 -1.37
CA ARG A 8 -28.82 -6.76 -0.38
C ARG A 8 -29.57 -7.95 0.22
N THR A 9 -29.47 -9.12 -0.42
CA THR A 9 -30.08 -10.39 0.01
C THR A 9 -29.08 -11.52 -0.16
N ASN A 10 -29.31 -12.67 0.49
CA ASN A 10 -28.48 -13.87 0.32
C ASN A 10 -28.42 -14.30 -1.16
N ALA A 11 -29.57 -14.31 -1.84
CA ALA A 11 -29.66 -14.67 -3.25
C ALA A 11 -28.86 -13.71 -4.15
N GLU A 12 -28.90 -12.41 -3.88
CA GLU A 12 -28.12 -11.43 -4.64
C GLU A 12 -26.61 -11.60 -4.43
N LEU A 13 -26.17 -11.77 -3.18
CA LEU A 13 -24.76 -12.04 -2.84
C LEU A 13 -24.25 -13.28 -3.59
N VAL A 14 -24.97 -14.40 -3.50
CA VAL A 14 -24.57 -15.66 -4.13
C VAL A 14 -24.58 -15.56 -5.65
N ASN A 15 -25.56 -14.88 -6.24
CA ASN A 15 -25.60 -14.62 -7.68
C ASN A 15 -24.43 -13.74 -8.15
N ASN A 16 -24.01 -12.76 -7.36
CA ASN A 16 -22.85 -11.92 -7.68
C ASN A 16 -21.54 -12.71 -7.61
N LEU A 17 -21.38 -13.60 -6.61
CA LEU A 17 -20.25 -14.53 -6.54
C LEU A 17 -20.21 -15.49 -7.74
N PHE A 18 -21.37 -15.97 -8.19
CA PHE A 18 -21.46 -16.83 -9.38
C PHE A 18 -21.12 -16.07 -10.66
N LYS A 19 -21.69 -14.87 -10.86
CA LYS A 19 -21.41 -14.03 -12.05
C LYS A 19 -19.95 -13.59 -12.14
N SER A 20 -19.27 -13.39 -11.01
CA SER A 20 -17.86 -13.01 -10.95
C SER A 20 -16.89 -14.20 -11.12
N GLY A 21 -17.40 -15.43 -11.25
CA GLY A 21 -16.59 -16.64 -11.40
C GLY A 21 -15.95 -17.17 -10.12
N LEU A 22 -16.34 -16.62 -8.96
CA LEU A 22 -15.87 -17.08 -7.64
C LEU A 22 -16.60 -18.35 -7.17
N ILE A 23 -17.86 -18.51 -7.57
CA ILE A 23 -18.55 -19.80 -7.58
C ILE A 23 -18.62 -20.26 -9.03
N LYS A 24 -18.18 -21.48 -9.30
CA LYS A 24 -18.10 -22.07 -10.63
C LYS A 24 -19.17 -23.15 -10.81
N THR A 25 -19.46 -23.90 -9.75
CA THR A 25 -20.33 -25.07 -9.82
C THR A 25 -21.75 -24.75 -9.34
N PRO A 26 -22.80 -25.04 -10.13
CA PRO A 26 -24.19 -24.78 -9.74
C PRO A 26 -24.59 -25.40 -8.39
N ARG A 27 -24.08 -26.60 -8.07
CA ARG A 27 -24.34 -27.27 -6.80
C ARG A 27 -23.84 -26.49 -5.58
N VAL A 28 -22.67 -25.83 -5.71
CA VAL A 28 -22.14 -24.94 -4.66
C VAL A 28 -22.99 -23.67 -4.56
N ARG A 29 -23.34 -23.07 -5.71
CA ARG A 29 -24.24 -21.90 -5.76
C ARG A 29 -25.58 -22.20 -5.06
N ASP A 30 -26.21 -23.32 -5.38
CA ASP A 30 -27.54 -23.67 -4.88
C ASP A 30 -27.51 -23.98 -3.37
N SER A 31 -26.45 -24.65 -2.91
CA SER A 31 -26.23 -24.85 -1.47
C SER A 31 -26.05 -23.53 -0.73
N MET A 32 -25.15 -22.65 -1.20
CA MET A 32 -24.95 -21.34 -0.56
C MET A 32 -26.20 -20.44 -0.62
N ALA A 33 -26.99 -20.53 -1.69
CA ALA A 33 -28.24 -19.79 -1.83
C ALA A 33 -29.32 -20.27 -0.83
N SER A 34 -29.35 -21.58 -0.53
CA SER A 34 -30.29 -22.20 0.42
C SER A 34 -29.99 -21.88 1.89
N VAL A 35 -28.74 -21.56 2.22
CA VAL A 35 -28.33 -21.23 3.59
C VAL A 35 -28.25 -19.72 3.75
N ASP A 36 -29.29 -19.11 4.35
CA ASP A 36 -29.30 -17.67 4.59
C ASP A 36 -28.18 -17.28 5.58
N ARG A 37 -27.19 -16.54 5.07
CA ARG A 37 -26.05 -16.06 5.84
C ARG A 37 -26.44 -15.13 7.00
N ALA A 38 -27.61 -14.48 6.95
CA ALA A 38 -28.12 -13.66 8.06
C ALA A 38 -28.45 -14.48 9.32
N HIS A 39 -28.64 -15.80 9.21
CA HIS A 39 -28.75 -16.66 10.37
C HIS A 39 -27.42 -16.82 11.13
N TYR A 40 -26.28 -16.55 10.49
CA TYR A 40 -24.93 -16.86 10.99
C TYR A 40 -24.05 -15.63 11.23
N ALA A 41 -24.33 -14.52 10.55
CA ALA A 41 -23.60 -13.26 10.67
C ALA A 41 -24.46 -12.20 11.37
N PRO A 42 -24.01 -11.60 12.49
CA PRO A 42 -24.82 -10.64 13.26
C PRO A 42 -24.94 -9.26 12.59
N TYR A 43 -23.97 -8.89 11.75
CA TYR A 43 -23.90 -7.60 11.06
C TYR A 43 -23.54 -7.81 9.60
N ALA A 44 -24.01 -6.91 8.73
CA ALA A 44 -23.63 -6.84 7.31
C ALA A 44 -23.58 -8.22 6.62
N ALA A 45 -24.60 -9.05 6.86
CA ALA A 45 -24.58 -10.48 6.55
C ALA A 45 -24.30 -10.80 5.06
N TYR A 46 -24.68 -9.87 4.17
CA TYR A 46 -24.57 -10.04 2.72
C TYR A 46 -23.42 -9.25 2.10
N GLU A 47 -22.53 -8.69 2.91
CA GLU A 47 -21.26 -8.12 2.41
C GLU A 47 -20.24 -9.24 2.16
N ASP A 48 -19.51 -9.14 1.05
CA ASP A 48 -18.42 -10.07 0.73
C ASP A 48 -17.15 -9.77 1.54
N SER A 49 -17.27 -9.84 2.87
CA SER A 49 -16.23 -9.52 3.84
C SER A 49 -16.40 -10.34 5.12
N PRO A 50 -15.33 -10.56 5.92
CA PRO A 50 -15.45 -11.22 7.21
C PRO A 50 -16.27 -10.38 8.19
N GLN A 51 -17.07 -11.03 9.04
CA GLN A 51 -17.90 -10.35 10.06
C GLN A 51 -17.58 -10.89 11.46
N ILE A 52 -17.53 -10.02 12.46
CA ILE A 52 -17.24 -10.41 13.85
C ILE A 52 -18.42 -11.20 14.43
N ILE A 53 -18.13 -12.34 15.07
CA ILE A 53 -19.14 -13.23 15.70
C ILE A 53 -18.96 -13.38 17.22
N GLY A 54 -18.06 -12.58 17.81
CA GLY A 54 -17.65 -12.69 19.21
C GLY A 54 -16.47 -13.65 19.40
N TYR A 55 -16.02 -13.81 20.64
CA TYR A 55 -14.91 -14.73 21.00
C TYR A 55 -13.59 -14.50 20.23
N SER A 56 -13.34 -13.26 19.79
CA SER A 56 -12.22 -12.91 18.91
C SER A 56 -12.21 -13.70 17.58
N ALA A 57 -13.36 -14.18 17.13
CA ALA A 57 -13.55 -14.90 15.88
C ALA A 57 -14.39 -14.10 14.89
N THR A 58 -14.21 -14.42 13.61
CA THR A 58 -15.01 -13.88 12.50
C THR A 58 -15.60 -15.01 11.67
N ILE A 59 -16.83 -14.85 11.18
CA ILE A 59 -17.30 -15.64 10.04
C ILE A 59 -16.56 -15.16 8.80
N SER A 60 -15.91 -16.08 8.07
CA SER A 60 -15.11 -15.78 6.88
C SER A 60 -15.94 -15.14 5.76
N ALA A 61 -15.29 -14.39 4.88
CA ALA A 61 -15.95 -13.77 3.74
C ALA A 61 -16.65 -14.83 2.85
N PRO A 62 -17.83 -14.52 2.27
CA PRO A 62 -18.54 -15.41 1.34
C PRO A 62 -17.66 -16.07 0.26
N HIS A 63 -16.76 -15.33 -0.39
CA HIS A 63 -15.88 -15.91 -1.41
C HIS A 63 -14.90 -16.97 -0.85
N MET A 64 -14.51 -16.89 0.43
CA MET A 64 -13.65 -17.91 1.06
C MET A 64 -14.40 -19.22 1.28
N HIS A 65 -15.68 -19.13 1.68
CA HIS A 65 -16.54 -20.31 1.78
C HIS A 65 -16.78 -20.95 0.40
N ALA A 66 -17.00 -20.13 -0.64
CA ALA A 66 -17.11 -20.61 -2.00
C ALA A 66 -15.84 -21.37 -2.44
N SER A 67 -14.66 -20.79 -2.22
CA SER A 67 -13.37 -21.41 -2.56
C SER A 67 -13.17 -22.77 -1.87
N ALA A 68 -13.44 -22.84 -0.56
CA ALA A 68 -13.37 -24.10 0.19
C ALA A 68 -14.34 -25.15 -0.36
N CYS A 69 -15.60 -24.77 -0.61
CA CYS A 69 -16.60 -25.68 -1.16
C CYS A 69 -16.21 -26.19 -2.55
N GLU A 70 -15.77 -25.32 -3.46
CA GLU A 70 -15.35 -25.71 -4.81
C GLU A 70 -14.15 -26.66 -4.79
N SER A 71 -13.17 -26.40 -3.91
CA SER A 71 -11.99 -27.25 -3.76
C SER A 71 -12.32 -28.65 -3.27
N LEU A 72 -13.20 -28.75 -2.27
CA LEU A 72 -13.57 -30.01 -1.62
C LEU A 72 -14.67 -30.78 -2.36
N LEU A 73 -15.39 -30.13 -3.29
CA LEU A 73 -16.55 -30.69 -3.99
C LEU A 73 -16.32 -32.08 -4.62
N PRO A 74 -15.15 -32.39 -5.24
CA PRO A 74 -14.91 -33.71 -5.83
C PRO A 74 -14.99 -34.87 -4.82
N PHE A 75 -14.79 -34.58 -3.52
CA PHE A 75 -14.82 -35.54 -2.41
C PHE A 75 -16.11 -35.42 -1.58
N MET A 76 -16.90 -34.37 -1.78
CA MET A 76 -18.24 -34.20 -1.20
C MET A 76 -19.33 -34.76 -2.13
N ARG A 77 -19.32 -36.08 -2.34
CA ARG A 77 -20.32 -36.75 -3.18
C ARG A 77 -21.70 -36.72 -2.54
N GLU A 78 -22.69 -36.26 -3.28
CA GLU A 78 -24.09 -36.18 -2.82
C GLU A 78 -24.66 -37.58 -2.62
N ASN A 79 -25.31 -37.82 -1.48
CA ASN A 79 -26.08 -39.05 -1.23
C ASN A 79 -25.26 -40.34 -1.43
N LYS A 80 -23.98 -40.29 -1.00
CA LYS A 80 -23.03 -41.43 -1.02
C LYS A 80 -22.37 -41.66 0.34
N GLY A 81 -22.98 -41.18 1.41
CA GLY A 81 -22.51 -41.40 2.79
C GLY A 81 -21.21 -40.67 3.11
N ALA A 82 -20.90 -39.58 2.41
CA ALA A 82 -19.68 -38.81 2.63
C ALA A 82 -19.68 -38.20 4.05
N VAL A 83 -18.55 -38.37 4.75
CA VAL A 83 -18.35 -37.87 6.11
C VAL A 83 -17.32 -36.75 6.07
N ILE A 84 -17.72 -35.57 6.52
CA ILE A 84 -16.93 -34.33 6.42
C ILE A 84 -16.57 -33.83 7.81
N LEU A 85 -15.36 -33.30 7.98
CA LEU A 85 -14.94 -32.59 9.18
C LEU A 85 -14.73 -31.10 8.88
N ASP A 86 -15.32 -30.23 9.69
CA ASP A 86 -15.14 -28.78 9.64
C ASP A 86 -14.43 -28.31 10.92
N VAL A 87 -13.13 -28.08 10.82
CA VAL A 87 -12.27 -27.67 11.93
C VAL A 87 -12.29 -26.15 12.09
N GLY A 88 -12.69 -25.68 13.28
CA GLY A 88 -12.94 -24.27 13.53
C GLY A 88 -14.29 -23.83 12.96
N SER A 89 -15.34 -24.59 13.28
CA SER A 89 -16.68 -24.40 12.71
C SER A 89 -17.29 -23.00 12.97
N GLY A 90 -16.81 -22.28 14.00
CA GLY A 90 -17.11 -20.86 14.21
C GLY A 90 -18.61 -20.57 14.29
N SER A 91 -19.15 -19.86 13.31
CA SER A 91 -20.57 -19.51 13.27
C SER A 91 -21.49 -20.67 12.90
N GLY A 92 -20.95 -21.77 12.35
CA GLY A 92 -21.69 -22.91 11.80
C GLY A 92 -22.14 -22.77 10.35
N TYR A 93 -21.82 -21.65 9.67
CA TYR A 93 -22.30 -21.38 8.31
C TYR A 93 -21.79 -22.41 7.30
N LEU A 94 -20.45 -22.58 7.23
CA LEU A 94 -19.85 -23.48 6.25
C LEU A 94 -20.23 -24.94 6.52
N THR A 95 -20.34 -25.32 7.80
CA THR A 95 -20.83 -26.64 8.21
C THR A 95 -22.22 -26.93 7.62
N HIS A 96 -23.16 -25.97 7.65
CA HIS A 96 -24.49 -26.15 7.05
C HIS A 96 -24.41 -26.20 5.51
N VAL A 97 -23.65 -25.30 4.88
CA VAL A 97 -23.45 -25.33 3.42
C VAL A 97 -22.90 -26.68 2.96
N MET A 98 -21.88 -27.21 3.65
CA MET A 98 -21.31 -28.52 3.33
C MET A 98 -22.28 -29.67 3.65
N ALA A 99 -23.09 -29.57 4.70
CA ALA A 99 -24.16 -30.54 4.99
C ALA A 99 -25.14 -30.66 3.80
N ASN A 100 -25.57 -29.51 3.26
CA ASN A 100 -26.46 -29.46 2.09
C ASN A 100 -25.79 -30.03 0.84
N LEU A 101 -24.46 -29.91 0.72
CA LEU A 101 -23.72 -30.58 -0.34
C LEU A 101 -23.78 -32.10 -0.18
N VAL A 102 -23.44 -32.67 0.98
CA VAL A 102 -23.35 -34.15 1.12
C VAL A 102 -24.69 -34.85 1.34
N CYS A 103 -25.67 -34.19 1.96
CA CYS A 103 -26.99 -34.74 2.27
C CYS A 103 -28.08 -34.35 1.26
N GLY A 104 -27.77 -33.49 0.29
CA GLY A 104 -28.77 -32.84 -0.56
C GLY A 104 -29.51 -31.70 0.16
N LEU A 105 -30.13 -30.80 -0.60
CA LEU A 105 -30.88 -29.65 -0.06
C LEU A 105 -32.11 -30.07 0.75
N ASP A 106 -32.69 -31.22 0.40
CA ASP A 106 -33.79 -31.83 1.13
C ASP A 106 -33.33 -32.66 2.35
N GLY A 107 -32.02 -32.70 2.64
CA GLY A 107 -31.45 -33.36 3.81
C GLY A 107 -31.77 -34.85 3.94
N THR A 108 -32.26 -35.51 2.88
CA THR A 108 -32.62 -36.94 2.91
C THR A 108 -31.42 -37.85 2.67
N GLY A 109 -30.32 -37.28 2.18
CA GLY A 109 -29.07 -37.98 1.93
C GLY A 109 -28.44 -38.62 3.15
N ASP A 110 -27.59 -39.61 2.90
CA ASP A 110 -26.89 -40.40 3.89
C ASP A 110 -25.58 -39.76 4.40
N GLY A 111 -25.19 -38.59 3.87
CA GLY A 111 -23.99 -37.85 4.30
C GLY A 111 -24.00 -37.41 5.78
N LYS A 112 -22.83 -37.03 6.29
CA LYS A 112 -22.66 -36.54 7.67
C LYS A 112 -21.56 -35.47 7.73
N ILE A 113 -21.74 -34.47 8.59
CA ILE A 113 -20.70 -33.48 8.87
C ILE A 113 -20.53 -33.21 10.37
N ILE A 114 -19.29 -33.10 10.80
CA ILE A 114 -18.90 -32.77 12.16
C ILE A 114 -18.23 -31.40 12.16
N GLY A 115 -18.81 -30.43 12.86
CA GLY A 115 -18.17 -29.14 13.13
C GLY A 115 -17.50 -29.19 14.50
N ILE A 116 -16.19 -28.91 14.57
CA ILE A 116 -15.44 -28.87 15.83
C ILE A 116 -14.93 -27.46 16.10
N ASP A 117 -15.13 -26.99 17.33
CA ASP A 117 -14.57 -25.71 17.80
C ASP A 117 -14.06 -25.85 19.24
N HIS A 118 -12.99 -25.15 19.59
CA HIS A 118 -12.40 -25.25 20.93
C HIS A 118 -13.11 -24.35 21.95
N ILE A 119 -13.92 -23.38 21.48
CA ILE A 119 -14.66 -22.43 22.31
C ILE A 119 -16.12 -22.89 22.43
N GLN A 120 -16.57 -23.23 23.65
CA GLN A 120 -17.96 -23.67 23.90
C GLN A 120 -18.99 -22.64 23.38
N GLY A 121 -18.72 -21.36 23.59
CA GLY A 121 -19.62 -20.30 23.14
C GLY A 121 -19.80 -20.21 21.62
N LEU A 122 -18.82 -20.67 20.83
CA LEU A 122 -18.93 -20.79 19.37
C LEU A 122 -19.72 -22.04 18.98
N VAL A 123 -19.52 -23.17 19.68
CA VAL A 123 -20.33 -24.40 19.50
C VAL A 123 -21.82 -24.13 19.76
N ASP A 124 -22.12 -23.42 20.85
CA ASP A 124 -23.48 -23.03 21.22
C ASP A 124 -24.07 -22.04 20.18
N LEU A 125 -23.25 -21.09 19.70
CA LEU A 125 -23.63 -20.13 18.67
C LEU A 125 -23.95 -20.83 17.35
N ALA A 126 -23.10 -21.76 16.90
CA ALA A 126 -23.30 -22.54 15.68
C ALA A 126 -24.59 -23.35 15.72
N THR A 127 -24.81 -24.07 16.82
CA THR A 127 -26.03 -24.83 17.07
C THR A 127 -27.25 -23.91 17.08
N LYS A 128 -27.18 -22.76 17.75
CA LYS A 128 -28.27 -21.77 17.79
C LYS A 128 -28.57 -21.17 16.42
N ASN A 129 -27.53 -20.84 15.63
CA ASN A 129 -27.68 -20.27 14.30
C ASN A 129 -28.35 -21.26 13.35
N MET A 130 -27.90 -22.51 13.36
CA MET A 130 -28.45 -23.56 12.50
C MET A 130 -29.89 -23.94 12.86
N ASN A 131 -30.27 -23.82 14.14
CA ASN A 131 -31.65 -23.99 14.59
C ASN A 131 -32.63 -22.90 14.11
N LYS A 132 -32.17 -21.80 13.50
CA LYS A 132 -33.06 -20.74 12.99
C LYS A 132 -33.87 -21.18 11.77
N SER A 133 -33.27 -21.95 10.87
CA SER A 133 -33.91 -22.54 9.67
C SER A 133 -34.55 -23.90 9.95
N GLU A 134 -35.60 -24.27 9.21
CA GLU A 134 -36.24 -25.59 9.33
C GLU A 134 -35.31 -26.72 8.87
N GLU A 135 -34.59 -26.47 7.77
CA GLU A 135 -33.61 -27.36 7.17
C GLU A 135 -32.48 -27.66 8.15
N GLY A 136 -31.93 -26.61 8.78
CA GLY A 136 -30.90 -26.74 9.80
C GLY A 136 -31.36 -27.51 11.03
N ARG A 137 -32.59 -27.27 11.52
CA ARG A 137 -33.20 -28.07 12.61
C ARG A 137 -33.29 -29.54 12.24
N ARG A 138 -33.74 -29.85 11.02
CA ARG A 138 -33.85 -31.23 10.54
C ARG A 138 -32.49 -31.92 10.48
N LEU A 139 -31.45 -31.26 9.98
CA LEU A 139 -30.08 -31.81 9.90
C LEU A 139 -29.50 -32.09 11.29
N LEU A 140 -29.76 -31.22 12.27
CA LEU A 140 -29.35 -31.44 13.67
C LEU A 140 -30.13 -32.60 14.30
N ASN A 141 -31.46 -32.62 14.18
CA ASN A 141 -32.32 -33.64 14.79
C ASN A 141 -32.09 -35.05 14.21
N SER A 142 -31.71 -35.12 12.93
CA SER A 142 -31.35 -36.38 12.25
C SER A 142 -29.89 -36.80 12.49
N ASN A 143 -29.14 -36.10 13.34
CA ASN A 143 -27.72 -36.33 13.62
C ASN A 143 -26.81 -36.29 12.37
N LYS A 144 -27.26 -35.63 11.30
CA LYS A 144 -26.47 -35.40 10.08
C LYS A 144 -25.42 -34.33 10.29
N VAL A 145 -25.70 -33.36 11.15
CA VAL A 145 -24.77 -32.33 11.59
C VAL A 145 -24.59 -32.45 13.10
N GLN A 146 -23.33 -32.43 13.55
CA GLN A 146 -23.00 -32.38 14.98
C GLN A 146 -21.96 -31.29 15.20
N PHE A 147 -22.24 -30.37 16.14
CA PHE A 147 -21.25 -29.41 16.63
C PHE A 147 -20.67 -29.92 17.94
N ILE A 148 -19.35 -30.04 18.02
CA ILE A 148 -18.65 -30.60 19.17
C ILE A 148 -17.60 -29.62 19.68
N LYS A 149 -17.44 -29.58 21.01
CA LYS A 149 -16.33 -28.87 21.63
C LYS A 149 -15.08 -29.76 21.63
N GLY A 150 -13.98 -29.26 21.09
CA GLY A 150 -12.72 -29.97 21.13
C GLY A 150 -11.57 -29.22 20.47
N ASP A 151 -10.35 -29.71 20.68
CA ASP A 151 -9.17 -29.19 20.00
C ASP A 151 -9.13 -29.72 18.56
N GLY A 152 -9.50 -28.85 17.63
CA GLY A 152 -9.56 -29.15 16.20
C GLY A 152 -8.27 -29.68 15.59
N ARG A 153 -7.11 -29.39 16.19
CA ARG A 153 -5.80 -29.89 15.74
C ARG A 153 -5.68 -31.41 15.83
N LYS A 154 -6.44 -32.03 16.75
CA LYS A 154 -6.50 -33.48 16.95
C LYS A 154 -7.60 -34.15 16.14
N GLY A 155 -8.32 -33.41 15.31
CA GLY A 155 -9.51 -33.88 14.60
C GLY A 155 -10.58 -34.43 15.56
N PHE A 156 -11.33 -35.41 15.07
CA PHE A 156 -12.33 -36.11 15.88
C PHE A 156 -12.39 -37.59 15.46
N THR A 157 -11.64 -38.42 16.18
CA THR A 157 -11.43 -39.84 15.81
C THR A 157 -12.70 -40.68 15.83
N VAL A 158 -13.73 -40.31 16.60
CA VAL A 158 -14.98 -41.09 16.74
C VAL A 158 -15.78 -41.16 15.44
N SER A 159 -15.70 -40.14 14.58
CA SER A 159 -16.36 -40.13 13.26
C SER A 159 -15.39 -40.23 12.09
N ALA A 160 -14.09 -40.41 12.37
CA ALA A 160 -13.10 -40.69 11.35
C ALA A 160 -13.34 -42.10 10.75
N PRO A 161 -12.91 -42.36 9.50
CA PRO A 161 -12.17 -41.44 8.62
C PRO A 161 -13.09 -40.52 7.79
N TYR A 162 -12.55 -39.39 7.31
CA TYR A 162 -13.28 -38.34 6.59
C TYR A 162 -12.98 -38.32 5.10
N ASP A 163 -14.00 -38.16 4.25
CA ASP A 163 -13.84 -37.99 2.80
C ASP A 163 -13.26 -36.62 2.46
N ALA A 164 -13.64 -35.59 3.22
CA ALA A 164 -13.03 -34.27 3.14
C ALA A 164 -12.88 -33.61 4.51
N ILE A 165 -11.82 -32.83 4.66
CA ILE A 165 -11.54 -32.04 5.88
C ILE A 165 -11.37 -30.57 5.47
N HIS A 166 -12.15 -29.69 6.07
CA HIS A 166 -11.96 -28.25 5.99
C HIS A 166 -11.33 -27.76 7.29
N VAL A 167 -10.36 -26.85 7.21
CA VAL A 167 -9.79 -26.15 8.36
C VAL A 167 -9.98 -24.65 8.17
N GLY A 168 -10.85 -24.04 8.99
CA GLY A 168 -11.23 -22.63 8.90
C GLY A 168 -10.31 -21.67 9.65
N ALA A 169 -9.34 -22.19 10.40
CA ALA A 169 -8.32 -21.43 11.12
C ALA A 169 -6.94 -21.73 10.55
N ALA A 170 -6.08 -20.71 10.50
CA ALA A 170 -4.71 -20.91 10.07
C ALA A 170 -3.95 -21.82 11.03
N ALA A 171 -3.22 -22.77 10.47
CA ALA A 171 -2.38 -23.70 11.20
C ALA A 171 -0.90 -23.32 11.04
N ALA A 172 -0.15 -23.31 12.15
CA ALA A 172 1.30 -23.08 12.12
C ALA A 172 2.07 -24.17 11.36
N SER A 173 1.48 -25.37 11.26
CA SER A 173 1.99 -26.47 10.46
C SER A 173 0.85 -27.44 10.14
N LEU A 174 1.06 -28.30 9.15
CA LEU A 174 0.14 -29.41 8.87
C LEU A 174 0.13 -30.39 10.05
N HIS A 175 -1.06 -30.67 10.61
CA HIS A 175 -1.21 -31.57 11.74
C HIS A 175 -1.39 -33.02 11.24
N GLN A 176 -0.48 -33.91 11.63
CA GLN A 176 -0.51 -35.32 11.22
C GLN A 176 -1.82 -36.02 11.65
N ASP A 177 -2.36 -35.69 12.82
CA ASP A 177 -3.64 -36.22 13.30
C ASP A 177 -4.80 -36.03 12.30
N LEU A 178 -4.80 -34.91 11.55
CA LEU A 178 -5.81 -34.64 10.52
C LEU A 178 -5.55 -35.45 9.24
N VAL A 179 -4.28 -35.64 8.88
CA VAL A 179 -3.87 -36.46 7.73
C VAL A 179 -4.19 -37.94 7.95
N ASP A 180 -4.00 -38.43 9.18
CA ASP A 180 -4.30 -39.81 9.56
C ASP A 180 -5.81 -40.10 9.55
N GLN A 181 -6.62 -39.07 9.84
CA GLN A 181 -8.08 -39.16 9.82
C GLN A 181 -8.68 -38.93 8.42
N LEU A 182 -7.88 -38.54 7.42
CA LEU A 182 -8.33 -38.37 6.03
C LEU A 182 -8.38 -39.73 5.33
N LYS A 183 -9.49 -40.02 4.65
CA LYS A 183 -9.66 -41.23 3.81
C LYS A 183 -8.68 -41.22 2.63
N SER A 184 -8.44 -42.41 2.11
CA SER A 184 -7.80 -42.63 0.82
C SER A 184 -8.85 -43.25 -0.13
N PRO A 185 -9.28 -42.57 -1.21
CA PRO A 185 -8.93 -41.21 -1.58
C PRO A 185 -9.70 -40.17 -0.74
N GLY A 186 -9.07 -39.04 -0.42
CA GLY A 186 -9.66 -37.95 0.36
C GLY A 186 -8.93 -36.63 0.18
N ARG A 187 -9.58 -35.50 0.50
CA ARG A 187 -9.00 -34.15 0.34
C ARG A 187 -9.14 -33.28 1.58
N MET A 188 -8.09 -32.54 1.91
CA MET A 188 -8.09 -31.51 2.94
C MET A 188 -7.85 -30.13 2.35
N PHE A 189 -8.59 -29.14 2.84
CA PHE A 189 -8.40 -27.72 2.59
C PHE A 189 -7.94 -27.06 3.89
N ILE A 190 -6.71 -26.54 3.93
CA ILE A 190 -6.12 -25.99 5.16
C ILE A 190 -5.27 -24.75 4.87
N PRO A 191 -5.56 -23.60 5.50
CA PRO A 191 -4.64 -22.47 5.52
C PRO A 191 -3.43 -22.80 6.41
N VAL A 192 -2.24 -22.84 5.84
CA VAL A 192 -0.97 -23.13 6.54
C VAL A 192 -0.08 -21.89 6.50
N GLU A 193 0.52 -21.57 7.64
CA GLU A 193 1.60 -20.57 7.73
C GLU A 193 2.90 -21.21 7.26
N ASP A 194 3.54 -20.61 6.25
CA ASP A 194 4.86 -21.07 5.81
C ASP A 194 5.93 -20.57 6.79
N ASN A 195 6.71 -21.50 7.35
CA ASN A 195 7.79 -21.19 8.30
C ASN A 195 8.88 -20.27 7.72
N ASP A 196 8.98 -20.18 6.39
CA ASP A 196 9.97 -19.35 5.70
C ASP A 196 9.42 -17.97 5.28
N ALA A 197 8.13 -17.68 5.51
CA ALA A 197 7.47 -16.47 5.07
C ALA A 197 6.77 -15.76 6.25
N TYR A 198 7.07 -14.47 6.43
CA TYR A 198 6.61 -13.62 7.54
C TYR A 198 5.07 -13.52 7.65
N GLY A 199 4.44 -14.55 8.21
CA GLY A 199 3.00 -14.67 8.49
C GLY A 199 2.08 -14.74 7.26
N SER A 200 2.61 -15.02 6.06
CA SER A 200 1.75 -15.31 4.92
C SER A 200 1.11 -16.69 5.08
N GLN A 201 -0.22 -16.72 5.01
CA GLN A 201 -1.00 -17.95 5.01
C GLN A 201 -1.27 -18.38 3.58
N TRP A 202 -0.91 -19.62 3.26
CA TRP A 202 -1.21 -20.26 1.99
C TRP A 202 -2.35 -21.23 2.19
N ILE A 203 -3.27 -21.29 1.23
CA ILE A 203 -4.31 -22.32 1.24
C ILE A 203 -3.71 -23.56 0.60
N TRP A 204 -3.44 -24.58 1.39
CA TRP A 204 -3.00 -25.87 0.90
C TRP A 204 -4.20 -26.76 0.62
N VAL A 205 -4.15 -27.45 -0.51
CA VAL A 205 -5.05 -28.57 -0.80
C VAL A 205 -4.21 -29.85 -0.79
N ILE A 206 -4.56 -30.73 0.13
CA ILE A 206 -3.83 -31.97 0.37
C ILE A 206 -4.71 -33.11 -0.10
N ASP A 207 -4.25 -33.85 -1.10
CA ASP A 207 -4.88 -35.09 -1.52
C ASP A 207 -4.15 -36.29 -0.93
N LYS A 208 -4.94 -37.27 -0.50
CA LYS A 208 -4.46 -38.59 -0.12
C LYS A 208 -4.88 -39.57 -1.19
N ASP A 209 -3.91 -40.10 -1.93
CA ASP A 209 -4.16 -41.03 -3.05
C ASP A 209 -4.51 -42.44 -2.60
N LYS A 210 -5.13 -43.21 -3.50
CA LYS A 210 -5.67 -44.57 -3.28
C LYS A 210 -4.65 -45.60 -2.76
N ASP A 211 -3.37 -45.37 -2.98
CA ASP A 211 -2.28 -46.30 -2.65
C ASP A 211 -1.50 -45.90 -1.38
N ASP A 212 -1.98 -44.92 -0.62
CA ASP A 212 -1.37 -44.41 0.64
C ASP A 212 0.09 -43.90 0.48
N SER A 213 0.58 -43.80 -0.76
CA SER A 213 2.01 -43.66 -1.06
C SER A 213 2.49 -42.25 -1.38
N GLU A 214 1.61 -41.30 -1.70
CA GLU A 214 2.01 -39.90 -1.94
C GLU A 214 0.95 -38.91 -1.41
N LEU A 215 1.38 -38.00 -0.54
CA LEU A 215 0.66 -36.76 -0.22
C LEU A 215 1.02 -35.75 -1.31
N SER A 216 0.15 -35.54 -2.29
CA SER A 216 0.35 -34.48 -3.27
C SER A 216 -0.22 -33.16 -2.73
N LEU A 217 0.64 -32.17 -2.52
CA LEU A 217 0.21 -30.78 -2.35
C LEU A 217 -0.22 -30.27 -3.73
N LEU A 218 -1.52 -30.21 -3.97
CA LEU A 218 -2.06 -29.54 -5.14
C LEU A 218 -2.25 -28.07 -4.76
N ASP A 219 -1.31 -27.23 -5.17
CA ASP A 219 -1.58 -25.79 -5.23
C ASP A 219 -2.74 -25.59 -6.21
N ASN A 220 -3.85 -25.13 -5.67
CA ASN A 220 -5.14 -25.10 -6.36
C ASN A 220 -5.18 -23.90 -7.29
N ASP A 221 -4.37 -23.92 -8.34
CA ASP A 221 -4.49 -23.05 -9.50
C ASP A 221 -3.95 -23.77 -10.73
N ALA A 222 -4.87 -24.11 -11.64
CA ALA A 222 -4.57 -24.32 -13.05
C ALA A 222 -4.12 -22.98 -13.68
N ASN A 223 -2.98 -22.47 -13.21
CA ASN A 223 -2.28 -21.33 -13.75
C ASN A 223 -0.80 -21.76 -13.86
N PRO A 224 -0.18 -21.80 -15.05
CA PRO A 224 1.18 -22.30 -15.26
C PRO A 224 2.29 -21.53 -14.49
N ALA A 225 1.94 -20.58 -13.63
CA ALA A 225 2.84 -19.87 -12.73
C ALA A 225 3.18 -20.63 -11.43
N SER A 226 2.36 -21.61 -10.99
CA SER A 226 2.56 -22.34 -9.72
C SER A 226 3.69 -23.39 -9.74
N ALA A 227 4.25 -23.71 -10.92
CA ALA A 227 5.38 -24.65 -11.05
C ALA A 227 6.72 -24.12 -10.49
N TYR A 228 6.76 -22.88 -9.98
CA TYR A 228 7.98 -22.25 -9.47
C TYR A 228 7.84 -21.98 -7.97
N ARG A 229 8.77 -22.51 -7.16
CA ARG A 229 8.96 -22.18 -5.73
C ARG A 229 8.96 -20.67 -5.44
N TYR A 230 9.25 -19.86 -6.45
CA TYR A 230 9.13 -18.40 -6.46
C TYR A 230 8.50 -17.95 -7.79
N PRO A 231 7.17 -17.87 -7.91
CA PRO A 231 6.50 -17.53 -9.17
C PRO A 231 6.87 -16.11 -9.61
N PRO A 232 7.07 -15.85 -10.91
CA PRO A 232 7.31 -14.51 -11.44
C PRO A 232 6.25 -13.50 -10.95
N LYS A 233 6.67 -12.28 -10.62
CA LYS A 233 5.76 -11.21 -10.21
C LYS A 233 5.14 -10.56 -11.44
N GLU A 234 3.84 -10.28 -11.41
CA GLU A 234 3.18 -9.48 -12.43
C GLU A 234 3.18 -8.00 -12.05
N ARG A 235 3.62 -7.13 -12.96
CA ARG A 235 3.65 -5.68 -12.78
C ARG A 235 2.83 -4.98 -13.85
N SER A 236 1.88 -4.16 -13.41
CA SER A 236 1.12 -3.26 -14.29
C SER A 236 1.92 -1.98 -14.56
N CYS A 237 2.22 -1.73 -15.82
CA CYS A 237 2.86 -0.49 -16.29
C CYS A 237 1.76 0.51 -16.66
N CYS A 238 1.40 1.37 -15.71
CA CYS A 238 0.41 2.44 -15.88
C CYS A 238 -0.95 1.98 -16.42
N GLY A 239 -1.36 0.74 -16.16
CA GLY A 239 -2.63 0.17 -16.65
C GLY A 239 -2.67 -0.15 -18.15
N ILE A 240 -1.56 0.01 -18.88
CA ILE A 240 -1.48 -0.18 -20.34
C ILE A 240 -0.98 -1.58 -20.68
N THR A 241 -0.01 -2.10 -19.92
CA THR A 241 0.60 -3.42 -20.19
C THR A 241 1.01 -4.07 -18.88
N THR A 242 0.81 -5.38 -18.79
CA THR A 242 1.30 -6.20 -17.67
C THR A 242 2.57 -6.91 -18.09
N VAL A 243 3.64 -6.77 -17.32
CA VAL A 243 4.94 -7.40 -17.56
C VAL A 243 5.24 -8.39 -16.44
N GLN A 244 5.66 -9.60 -16.81
CA GLN A 244 6.17 -10.58 -15.85
C GLN A 244 7.63 -10.27 -15.51
N THR A 245 7.94 -10.30 -14.22
CA THR A 245 9.23 -9.89 -13.65
C THR A 245 9.73 -10.97 -12.69
N PRO A 246 11.05 -11.10 -12.50
CA PRO A 246 11.59 -12.16 -11.66
C PRO A 246 11.23 -11.94 -10.18
N ASN A 247 11.05 -13.05 -9.46
CA ASN A 247 10.75 -13.00 -8.04
C ASN A 247 12.01 -12.94 -7.17
N THR A 248 12.13 -11.85 -6.41
CA THR A 248 13.29 -11.55 -5.56
C THR A 248 13.25 -12.25 -4.19
N THR A 249 12.11 -12.84 -3.79
CA THR A 249 11.92 -13.46 -2.47
C THR A 249 12.90 -14.60 -2.21
N ARG A 250 13.40 -15.25 -3.27
CA ARG A 250 14.48 -16.23 -3.20
C ARG A 250 15.77 -15.72 -2.55
N PHE A 251 15.95 -14.40 -2.47
CA PHE A 251 17.12 -13.73 -1.89
C PHE A 251 16.86 -13.14 -0.50
N ALA A 252 15.69 -13.39 0.11
CA ALA A 252 15.34 -12.87 1.43
C ALA A 252 16.33 -13.29 2.53
N GLY A 253 16.98 -14.45 2.36
CA GLY A 253 18.00 -14.96 3.28
C GLY A 253 19.34 -14.20 3.28
N ASN A 254 19.61 -13.35 2.27
CA ASN A 254 20.88 -12.64 2.16
C ASN A 254 21.03 -11.56 3.25
N ILE A 255 22.27 -11.31 3.70
CA ILE A 255 22.58 -10.37 4.79
C ILE A 255 22.05 -8.97 4.47
N HIS A 256 22.27 -8.47 3.25
CA HIS A 256 21.79 -7.17 2.81
C HIS A 256 20.26 -7.10 2.72
N SER A 257 19.58 -8.18 2.33
CA SER A 257 18.12 -8.25 2.34
C SER A 257 17.57 -8.15 3.77
N ARG A 258 18.23 -8.78 4.74
CA ARG A 258 17.87 -8.68 6.17
C ARG A 258 18.09 -7.27 6.73
N VAL A 259 19.15 -6.59 6.31
CA VAL A 259 19.41 -5.19 6.70
C VAL A 259 18.31 -4.27 6.15
N LEU A 260 17.92 -4.43 4.87
CA LEU A 260 16.83 -3.67 4.28
C LEU A 260 15.48 -3.98 4.95
N ALA A 261 15.22 -5.23 5.32
CA ALA A 261 14.04 -5.61 6.10
C ALA A 261 13.99 -4.93 7.48
N LYS A 262 15.13 -4.80 8.15
CA LYS A 262 15.23 -4.12 9.44
C LYS A 262 15.10 -2.59 9.31
N PHE A 263 15.60 -2.02 8.22
CA PHE A 263 15.57 -0.59 7.94
C PHE A 263 14.97 -0.30 6.55
N PRO A 264 13.64 -0.44 6.38
CA PRO A 264 13.01 -0.29 5.06
C PRO A 264 13.19 1.09 4.43
N PHE A 265 13.38 2.12 5.26
CA PHE A 265 13.69 3.48 4.80
C PHE A 265 15.02 3.56 4.02
N LEU A 266 15.95 2.61 4.18
CA LEU A 266 17.18 2.58 3.37
C LEU A 266 16.89 2.40 1.88
N ILE A 267 15.73 1.84 1.50
CA ILE A 267 15.29 1.84 0.10
C ILE A 267 15.24 3.27 -0.45
N GLU A 268 14.82 4.24 0.37
CA GLU A 268 14.70 5.62 -0.06
C GLU A 268 16.05 6.20 -0.50
N MET A 269 17.16 5.75 0.08
CA MET A 269 18.50 6.16 -0.34
C MET A 269 18.81 5.79 -1.79
N PHE A 270 18.22 4.73 -2.34
CA PHE A 270 18.35 4.42 -3.77
C PHE A 270 17.66 5.46 -4.65
N TYR A 271 16.48 5.95 -4.24
CA TYR A 271 15.79 7.02 -4.97
C TYR A 271 16.56 8.33 -4.92
N TRP A 272 17.22 8.63 -3.79
CA TRP A 272 18.15 9.77 -3.69
C TRP A 272 19.37 9.61 -4.58
N ALA A 273 19.99 8.41 -4.61
CA ALA A 273 21.10 8.12 -5.50
C ALA A 273 20.70 8.24 -6.98
N LEU A 274 19.52 7.76 -7.34
CA LEU A 274 18.96 7.90 -8.69
C LEU A 274 18.73 9.37 -9.05
N ASN A 275 18.13 10.17 -8.15
CA ASN A 275 17.97 11.61 -8.34
C ASN A 275 19.32 12.31 -8.55
N PHE A 276 20.33 11.96 -7.76
CA PHE A 276 21.67 12.53 -7.88
C PHE A 276 22.35 12.13 -9.20
N LEU A 277 22.19 10.87 -9.64
CA LEU A 277 22.69 10.41 -10.93
C LEU A 277 22.00 11.18 -12.07
N SER A 278 20.67 11.26 -12.06
CA SER A 278 19.90 12.01 -13.06
C SER A 278 20.31 13.47 -13.10
N TYR A 279 20.51 14.10 -11.94
CA TYR A 279 21.03 15.46 -11.85
C TYR A 279 22.40 15.61 -12.48
N THR A 280 23.32 14.69 -12.19
CA THR A 280 24.69 14.71 -12.73
C THR A 280 24.69 14.55 -14.25
N VAL A 281 23.91 13.60 -14.77
CA VAL A 281 23.74 13.40 -16.22
C VAL A 281 23.14 14.64 -16.87
N THR A 282 22.08 15.19 -16.28
CA THR A 282 21.42 16.42 -16.73
C THR A 282 22.42 17.57 -16.81
N LYS A 283 23.26 17.75 -15.79
CA LYS A 283 24.29 18.80 -15.77
C LYS A 283 25.30 18.63 -16.92
N ILE A 284 25.73 17.40 -17.20
CA ILE A 284 26.66 17.11 -18.31
C ILE A 284 25.99 17.39 -19.65
N VAL A 285 24.75 16.93 -19.84
CA VAL A 285 23.97 17.16 -21.06
C VAL A 285 23.71 18.65 -21.27
N ALA A 286 23.33 19.38 -20.22
CA ALA A 286 23.16 20.84 -20.26
C ALA A 286 24.45 21.54 -20.69
N ALA A 287 25.59 21.15 -20.11
CA ALA A 287 26.88 21.72 -20.48
C ALA A 287 27.22 21.46 -21.97
N ASP A 288 27.01 20.24 -22.47
CA ASP A 288 27.24 19.92 -23.90
C ASP A 288 26.26 20.64 -24.84
N LEU A 289 24.95 20.58 -24.57
CA LEU A 289 23.93 21.21 -25.41
C LEU A 289 24.12 22.73 -25.50
N LEU A 290 24.36 23.37 -24.36
CA LEU A 290 24.43 24.83 -24.26
C LEU A 290 25.80 25.36 -24.71
N SER A 291 26.89 24.60 -24.54
CA SER A 291 28.21 24.98 -25.07
C SER A 291 28.27 25.06 -26.60
N ARG A 292 27.38 24.33 -27.30
CA ARG A 292 27.24 24.39 -28.76
C ARG A 292 26.52 25.65 -29.25
N GLY A 293 25.80 26.35 -28.37
CA GLY A 293 24.94 27.50 -28.69
C GLY A 293 25.52 28.88 -28.35
N GLY A 294 26.69 28.96 -27.68
CA GLY A 294 27.32 30.22 -27.26
C GLY A 294 27.72 30.24 -25.78
N ASN A 295 27.91 31.44 -25.22
CA ASN A 295 28.22 31.60 -23.80
C ASN A 295 26.96 31.38 -22.93
N VAL A 296 26.93 30.26 -22.21
CA VAL A 296 25.80 29.84 -21.37
C VAL A 296 25.42 30.89 -20.32
N TRP A 297 26.41 31.65 -19.83
CA TRP A 297 26.19 32.72 -18.84
C TRP A 297 25.36 33.86 -19.40
N ASP A 298 25.66 34.31 -20.62
CA ASP A 298 24.95 35.41 -21.27
C ASP A 298 23.50 35.00 -21.58
N LEU A 299 23.30 33.77 -22.06
CA LEU A 299 21.97 33.21 -22.30
C LEU A 299 21.16 33.09 -20.99
N ALA A 300 21.78 32.60 -19.91
CA ALA A 300 21.13 32.47 -18.62
C ALA A 300 20.77 33.83 -18.01
N GLN A 301 21.61 34.85 -18.22
CA GLN A 301 21.32 36.23 -17.85
C GLN A 301 20.14 36.77 -18.66
N GLU A 302 20.10 36.54 -19.98
CA GLU A 302 18.97 36.98 -20.80
C GLU A 302 17.65 36.38 -20.32
N HIS A 303 17.63 35.08 -20.02
CA HIS A 303 16.46 34.41 -19.46
C HIS A 303 16.04 34.99 -18.09
N ALA A 304 17.00 35.31 -17.23
CA ALA A 304 16.71 36.01 -15.96
C ALA A 304 16.07 37.40 -16.20
N LEU A 305 16.55 38.16 -17.17
CA LEU A 305 15.95 39.44 -17.55
C LEU A 305 14.57 39.27 -18.20
N GLN A 306 14.32 38.16 -18.90
CA GLN A 306 12.98 37.82 -19.39
C GLN A 306 12.02 37.55 -18.22
N VAL A 307 12.45 36.83 -17.18
CA VAL A 307 11.67 36.59 -15.96
C VAL A 307 11.27 37.91 -15.30
N LEU A 308 12.24 38.80 -15.03
CA LEU A 308 11.97 40.12 -14.44
C LEU A 308 11.06 40.99 -15.32
N ARG A 309 11.18 40.89 -16.65
CA ARG A 309 10.27 41.57 -17.59
C ARG A 309 8.86 41.02 -17.50
N VAL A 310 8.69 39.70 -17.37
CA VAL A 310 7.38 39.07 -17.21
C VAL A 310 6.76 39.48 -15.87
N GLU A 311 7.52 39.49 -14.79
CA GLU A 311 7.03 39.87 -13.46
C GLU A 311 6.63 41.35 -13.39
N HIS A 312 7.49 42.25 -13.84
CA HIS A 312 7.35 43.69 -13.54
C HIS A 312 6.98 44.56 -14.74
N ASN A 313 7.24 44.10 -15.96
CA ASN A 313 6.99 44.85 -17.20
C ASN A 313 5.86 44.24 -18.07
N SER A 314 5.01 43.40 -17.47
CA SER A 314 3.82 42.83 -18.10
C SER A 314 2.57 43.08 -17.25
N PRO A 315 1.36 42.78 -17.76
CA PRO A 315 0.13 42.83 -16.97
C PRO A 315 0.18 41.95 -15.71
N LEU A 316 1.09 40.97 -15.64
CA LEU A 316 1.28 40.13 -14.46
C LEU A 316 1.85 40.88 -13.25
N ARG A 317 2.35 42.10 -13.41
CA ARG A 317 2.76 42.98 -12.29
C ARG A 317 1.69 43.13 -11.23
N ALA A 318 0.41 43.01 -11.59
CA ALA A 318 -0.70 43.00 -10.64
C ALA A 318 -0.60 41.88 -9.59
N PHE A 319 0.05 40.76 -9.92
CA PHE A 319 0.29 39.62 -9.02
C PHE A 319 1.63 39.72 -8.27
N PHE A 320 2.53 40.62 -8.69
CA PHE A 320 3.84 40.87 -8.08
C PHE A 320 3.98 42.34 -7.68
N PRO A 321 3.28 42.78 -6.61
CA PRO A 321 3.23 44.19 -6.23
C PRO A 321 4.56 44.73 -5.69
N ILE A 322 5.47 43.85 -5.27
CA ILE A 322 6.78 44.16 -4.68
C ILE A 322 7.84 43.47 -5.53
N SER A 323 8.88 44.21 -5.93
CA SER A 323 10.00 43.60 -6.65
C SER A 323 10.92 42.81 -5.72
N GLU A 324 11.58 41.78 -6.25
CA GLU A 324 12.51 40.94 -5.50
C GLU A 324 13.65 41.75 -4.88
N ASN A 325 14.11 42.79 -5.59
CA ASN A 325 15.12 43.73 -5.09
C ASN A 325 14.57 44.53 -3.91
N GLU A 326 13.40 45.17 -4.03
CA GLU A 326 12.80 45.91 -2.91
C GLU A 326 12.54 45.01 -1.70
N PHE A 327 12.09 43.77 -1.95
CA PHE A 327 11.88 42.78 -0.92
C PHE A 327 13.18 42.44 -0.19
N GLN A 328 14.27 42.16 -0.92
CA GLN A 328 15.59 41.91 -0.33
C GLN A 328 16.13 43.15 0.39
N ALA A 329 16.03 44.33 -0.22
CA ALA A 329 16.52 45.60 0.32
C ALA A 329 15.88 45.91 1.68
N TRP A 330 14.61 45.55 1.88
CA TRP A 330 13.96 45.68 3.19
C TRP A 330 14.71 44.90 4.28
N PHE A 331 15.17 43.67 4.01
CA PHE A 331 15.94 42.90 4.99
C PHE A 331 17.33 43.49 5.24
N LEU A 332 17.98 44.01 4.20
CA LEU A 332 19.30 44.62 4.29
C LEU A 332 19.25 45.95 5.06
N ASN A 333 18.15 46.69 4.95
CA ASN A 333 17.94 47.99 5.57
C ASN A 333 17.31 47.87 6.97
N GLY A 334 18.11 47.42 7.94
CA GLY A 334 17.74 47.44 9.37
C GLY A 334 17.26 46.11 9.96
N HIS A 335 17.32 45.02 9.18
CA HIS A 335 16.90 43.68 9.63
C HIS A 335 17.98 42.60 9.39
N LEU A 336 19.25 42.95 9.62
CA LEU A 336 20.40 42.07 9.38
C LEU A 336 20.38 40.77 10.22
N ASP A 337 19.80 40.79 11.42
CA ASP A 337 19.62 39.57 12.22
C ASP A 337 18.66 38.60 11.54
N LEU A 338 17.62 39.13 10.88
CA LEU A 338 16.63 38.34 10.18
C LEU A 338 17.23 37.72 8.91
N ILE A 339 18.04 38.47 8.12
CA ILE A 339 18.71 37.87 6.95
C ILE A 339 19.68 36.76 7.37
N THR A 340 20.38 36.91 8.50
CA THR A 340 21.26 35.88 9.05
C THR A 340 20.46 34.62 9.42
N PHE A 341 19.27 34.79 10.01
CA PHE A 341 18.37 33.68 10.30
C PHE A 341 17.86 32.99 9.02
N LEU A 342 17.45 33.76 8.01
CA LEU A 342 16.99 33.22 6.72
C LEU A 342 18.10 32.48 5.97
N ASN A 343 19.34 32.99 5.98
CA ASN A 343 20.51 32.31 5.41
C ASN A 343 20.76 30.94 6.05
N ARG A 344 20.57 30.82 7.38
CA ARG A 344 20.67 29.53 8.08
C ARG A 344 19.56 28.59 7.66
N ILE A 345 18.33 29.07 7.51
CA ILE A 345 17.21 28.26 7.01
C ILE A 345 17.50 27.78 5.59
N TYR A 346 17.93 28.67 4.70
CA TYR A 346 18.29 28.34 3.33
C TYR A 346 19.29 27.18 3.27
N SER A 347 20.34 27.26 4.09
CA SER A 347 21.43 26.28 4.10
C SER A 347 21.10 24.96 4.81
N LEU A 348 20.27 24.99 5.87
CA LEU A 348 20.05 23.86 6.77
C LEU A 348 18.69 23.18 6.62
N VAL A 349 17.67 23.86 6.13
CA VAL A 349 16.29 23.34 6.14
C VAL A 349 15.94 22.66 4.82
N HIS A 350 16.55 23.06 3.69
CA HIS A 350 16.15 22.52 2.39
C HIS A 350 16.34 20.99 2.29
N ILE A 351 17.58 20.50 2.31
CA ILE A 351 17.85 19.06 2.18
C ILE A 351 17.56 18.32 3.50
N PRO A 352 18.14 18.72 4.66
CA PRO A 352 17.88 18.02 5.91
C PRO A 352 16.42 18.06 6.34
N GLY A 353 15.71 19.18 6.14
CA GLY A 353 14.29 19.29 6.46
C GLY A 353 13.41 18.44 5.54
N THR A 354 13.72 18.35 4.25
CA THR A 354 13.01 17.43 3.32
C THR A 354 13.24 15.98 3.71
N VAL A 355 14.47 15.59 4.03
CA VAL A 355 14.79 14.24 4.51
C VAL A 355 14.06 13.94 5.81
N ALA A 356 14.10 14.86 6.77
CA ALA A 356 13.39 14.72 8.05
C ALA A 356 11.87 14.60 7.84
N PHE A 357 11.29 15.39 6.93
CA PHE A 357 9.88 15.28 6.56
C PHE A 357 9.55 13.91 5.95
N LEU A 358 10.31 13.43 4.96
CA LEU A 358 10.06 12.14 4.33
C LEU A 358 10.22 10.99 5.32
N SER A 359 11.25 11.03 6.17
CA SER A 359 11.44 10.06 7.24
C SER A 359 10.25 10.08 8.21
N TRP A 360 9.84 11.25 8.70
CA TRP A 360 8.68 11.37 9.59
C TRP A 360 7.39 10.91 8.90
N TYR A 361 7.17 11.31 7.66
CA TYR A 361 5.95 10.99 6.91
C TYR A 361 5.88 9.51 6.53
N TYR A 362 7.02 8.84 6.30
CA TYR A 362 7.07 7.38 6.18
C TYR A 362 6.47 6.67 7.40
N PHE A 363 6.64 7.23 8.60
CA PHE A 363 6.04 6.73 9.83
C PHE A 363 4.62 7.25 10.09
N ALA A 364 4.32 8.49 9.70
CA ALA A 364 3.06 9.17 10.01
C ALA A 364 1.94 8.95 8.96
N ALA A 365 2.29 8.56 7.74
CA ALA A 365 1.34 8.38 6.65
C ALA A 365 0.30 7.27 6.97
N PRO A 366 -0.97 7.45 6.59
CA PRO A 366 -2.02 6.46 6.88
C PRO A 366 -1.82 5.12 6.18
N THR A 367 -1.33 5.15 4.94
CA THR A 367 -1.01 3.94 4.16
C THR A 367 0.27 4.18 3.37
N PHE A 368 0.94 3.08 2.97
CA PHE A 368 2.11 3.17 2.12
C PHE A 368 1.82 3.87 0.78
N ALA A 369 0.62 3.70 0.22
CA ALA A 369 0.22 4.39 -1.01
C ALA A 369 0.31 5.92 -0.86
N HIS A 370 -0.18 6.49 0.25
CA HIS A 370 -0.09 7.94 0.50
C HIS A 370 1.35 8.44 0.62
N PHE A 371 2.20 7.68 1.30
CA PHE A 371 3.63 7.99 1.36
C PHE A 371 4.26 7.96 -0.03
N SER A 372 3.99 6.89 -0.79
CA SER A 372 4.54 6.68 -2.13
C SER A 372 4.11 7.78 -3.11
N THR A 373 2.87 8.27 -3.04
CA THR A 373 2.39 9.39 -3.86
C THR A 373 3.18 10.67 -3.60
N VAL A 374 3.39 11.02 -2.33
CA VAL A 374 4.19 12.22 -1.96
C VAL A 374 5.63 12.08 -2.42
N ARG A 375 6.26 10.92 -2.17
CA ARG A 375 7.63 10.59 -2.61
C ARG A 375 7.77 10.69 -4.13
N ARG A 376 6.86 10.05 -4.88
CA ARG A 376 6.86 10.04 -6.36
C ARG A 376 6.65 11.43 -6.93
N THR A 377 5.79 12.24 -6.31
CA THR A 377 5.53 13.63 -6.71
C THR A 377 6.79 14.48 -6.56
N MET A 378 7.47 14.41 -5.42
CA MET A 378 8.74 15.13 -5.21
C MET A 378 9.82 14.69 -6.20
N THR A 379 9.94 13.38 -6.42
CA THR A 379 10.91 12.81 -7.36
C THR A 379 10.61 13.25 -8.80
N LEU A 380 9.36 13.21 -9.23
CA LEU A 380 8.99 13.68 -10.58
C LEU A 380 9.20 15.19 -10.73
N GLY A 381 8.92 15.96 -9.69
CA GLY A 381 9.24 17.39 -9.63
C GLY A 381 10.72 17.67 -9.86
N ASN A 382 11.61 16.85 -9.28
CA ASN A 382 13.06 16.96 -9.55
C ASN A 382 13.40 16.71 -11.01
N PHE A 383 12.89 15.62 -11.59
CA PHE A 383 13.17 15.29 -12.99
C PHE A 383 12.63 16.36 -13.95
N ALA A 384 11.44 16.91 -13.66
CA ALA A 384 10.89 18.01 -14.44
C ALA A 384 11.78 19.27 -14.33
N ALA A 385 12.25 19.62 -13.14
CA ALA A 385 13.18 20.73 -12.95
C ALA A 385 14.51 20.50 -13.68
N PHE A 386 15.09 19.30 -13.58
CA PHE A 386 16.32 18.92 -14.28
C PHE A 386 16.17 19.03 -15.79
N PHE A 387 15.06 18.55 -16.34
CA PHE A 387 14.75 18.69 -17.76
C PHE A 387 14.71 20.16 -18.19
N VAL A 388 14.04 21.03 -17.41
CA VAL A 388 14.02 22.47 -17.67
C VAL A 388 15.42 23.08 -17.58
N PHE A 389 16.21 22.75 -16.56
CA PHE A 389 17.57 23.28 -16.39
C PHE A 389 18.50 22.93 -17.57
N SER A 390 18.29 21.77 -18.21
CA SER A 390 19.07 21.38 -19.40
C SER A 390 18.76 22.19 -20.65
N LEU A 391 17.53 22.69 -20.77
CA LEU A 391 17.03 23.34 -21.98
C LEU A 391 16.92 24.85 -21.84
N TRP A 392 16.70 25.33 -20.61
CA TRP A 392 16.44 26.72 -20.29
C TRP A 392 17.24 27.11 -19.03
N PRO A 393 18.55 27.37 -19.15
CA PRO A 393 19.36 27.85 -18.03
C PRO A 393 18.85 29.23 -17.59
N CYS A 394 18.75 29.47 -16.28
CA CYS A 394 18.25 30.73 -15.74
C CYS A 394 19.14 31.19 -14.59
N MET A 395 19.69 32.40 -14.75
CA MET A 395 20.58 33.00 -13.77
C MET A 395 19.80 33.45 -12.52
N PRO A 396 20.23 33.08 -11.31
CA PRO A 396 19.59 33.56 -10.10
C PRO A 396 19.87 35.06 -9.85
N PRO A 397 19.00 35.77 -9.11
CA PRO A 397 19.09 37.22 -8.96
C PRO A 397 20.44 37.71 -8.40
N ARG A 398 21.02 37.00 -7.42
CA ARG A 398 22.32 37.34 -6.81
C ARG A 398 23.52 37.36 -7.77
N LEU A 399 23.39 36.74 -8.95
CA LEU A 399 24.46 36.70 -9.96
C LEU A 399 24.25 37.73 -11.08
N LEU A 400 23.14 38.47 -11.07
CA LEU A 400 22.92 39.57 -11.99
C LEU A 400 23.89 40.73 -11.72
N PRO A 401 24.17 41.59 -12.72
CA PRO A 401 25.00 42.78 -12.53
C PRO A 401 24.49 43.66 -11.38
N GLU A 402 25.41 44.30 -10.64
CA GLU A 402 25.09 45.15 -9.49
C GLU A 402 24.07 46.26 -9.79
N SER A 403 23.96 46.68 -11.06
CA SER A 403 22.96 47.65 -11.53
C SER A 403 21.51 47.24 -11.25
N TYR A 404 21.23 45.96 -11.04
CA TYR A 404 19.90 45.44 -10.70
C TYR A 404 19.62 45.43 -9.18
N GLY A 405 20.62 45.70 -8.35
CA GLY A 405 20.48 45.91 -6.89
C GLY A 405 20.35 44.64 -6.05
N PHE A 406 20.68 43.47 -6.58
CA PHE A 406 20.70 42.22 -5.81
C PHE A 406 22.04 42.03 -5.08
N HIS A 407 21.99 41.49 -3.86
CA HIS A 407 23.16 41.18 -3.05
C HIS A 407 23.23 39.69 -2.69
N ASP A 408 24.41 39.06 -2.85
CA ASP A 408 24.64 37.68 -2.39
C ASP A 408 24.87 37.66 -0.88
N THR A 409 23.83 37.34 -0.12
CA THR A 409 23.90 37.27 1.35
C THR A 409 24.36 35.90 1.85
N VAL A 410 24.32 34.86 1.02
CA VAL A 410 24.49 33.47 1.45
C VAL A 410 25.96 33.06 1.44
N ARG A 411 26.74 33.50 0.44
CA ARG A 411 28.15 33.11 0.28
C ARG A 411 29.16 33.98 1.04
N GLN A 412 28.70 35.05 1.69
CA GLN A 412 29.57 36.03 2.35
C GLN A 412 29.86 35.76 3.84
N SER A 413 29.21 34.77 4.45
CA SER A 413 29.42 34.42 5.87
C SER A 413 29.78 32.94 6.02
N ASN A 414 30.38 32.55 7.16
CA ASN A 414 30.79 31.17 7.53
C ASN A 414 29.61 30.15 7.63
N ALA A 415 28.52 30.38 6.90
CA ALA A 415 27.29 29.60 6.83
C ALA A 415 27.13 28.91 5.46
N GLU A 416 28.22 28.71 4.70
CA GLU A 416 28.18 27.78 3.57
C GLU A 416 27.87 26.37 4.08
N SER A 417 26.71 25.86 3.69
CA SER A 417 26.45 24.43 3.76
C SER A 417 27.47 23.72 2.87
N VAL A 418 28.06 22.63 3.38
CA VAL A 418 28.94 21.72 2.62
C VAL A 418 28.28 21.24 1.30
N PHE A 419 26.95 21.33 1.21
CA PHE A 419 26.15 20.93 0.05
C PHE A 419 25.85 22.07 -0.95
N VAL A 420 26.17 23.34 -0.66
CA VAL A 420 25.77 24.51 -1.48
C VAL A 420 26.94 25.11 -2.27
N GLY A 421 28.19 24.89 -1.85
CA GLY A 421 29.39 25.48 -2.46
C GLY A 421 30.24 24.57 -3.37
N GLY A 422 29.88 23.28 -3.51
CA GLY A 422 30.71 22.32 -4.26
C GLY A 422 30.68 22.50 -5.77
N ALA A 423 31.77 22.14 -6.47
CA ALA A 423 31.87 22.07 -7.95
C ALA A 423 30.76 21.23 -8.62
N TYR A 424 30.04 20.45 -7.82
CA TYR A 424 28.96 19.57 -8.22
C TYR A 424 27.60 20.28 -8.40
N VAL A 425 27.40 21.51 -7.91
CA VAL A 425 26.13 22.24 -8.03
C VAL A 425 26.07 23.10 -9.31
N ASN A 426 24.93 23.12 -9.98
CA ASN A 426 24.62 23.96 -11.13
C ASN A 426 24.21 25.37 -10.65
N GLN A 427 25.01 26.38 -11.00
CA GLN A 427 24.82 27.76 -10.55
C GLN A 427 23.76 28.53 -11.37
N LEU A 428 23.36 28.02 -12.53
CA LEU A 428 22.44 28.66 -13.49
C LEU A 428 21.08 27.94 -13.53
N ALA A 429 20.65 27.38 -12.39
CA ALA A 429 19.44 26.58 -12.25
C ALA A 429 18.42 27.26 -11.31
N ALA A 430 18.04 28.50 -11.61
CA ALA A 430 17.06 29.23 -10.80
C ALA A 430 15.62 28.75 -10.98
N MET A 431 15.21 28.37 -12.21
CA MET A 431 13.80 28.12 -12.55
C MET A 431 13.57 26.72 -13.16
N PRO A 432 12.62 25.91 -12.64
CA PRO A 432 11.76 26.16 -11.47
C PRO A 432 12.50 26.00 -10.14
N SER A 433 12.00 26.65 -9.08
CA SER A 433 12.61 26.55 -7.75
C SER A 433 12.41 25.16 -7.14
N LEU A 434 13.49 24.40 -6.99
CA LEU A 434 13.48 23.13 -6.26
C LEU A 434 13.14 23.34 -4.78
N HIS A 435 13.71 24.37 -4.14
CA HIS A 435 13.36 24.75 -2.77
C HIS A 435 11.86 24.86 -2.56
N PHE A 436 11.19 25.62 -3.43
CA PHE A 436 9.75 25.81 -3.36
C PHE A 436 8.98 24.55 -3.77
N THR A 437 9.49 23.75 -4.71
CA THR A 437 8.88 22.47 -5.12
C THR A 437 8.66 21.55 -3.92
N TYR A 438 9.69 21.30 -3.10
CA TYR A 438 9.53 20.46 -1.90
C TYR A 438 8.63 21.14 -0.86
N ALA A 439 8.83 22.44 -0.62
CA ALA A 439 8.06 23.18 0.37
C ALA A 439 6.57 23.14 0.07
N PHE A 440 6.19 23.31 -1.19
CA PHE A 440 4.82 23.24 -1.66
C PHE A 440 4.22 21.84 -1.45
N VAL A 441 4.92 20.76 -1.82
CA VAL A 441 4.43 19.39 -1.59
C VAL A 441 4.24 19.10 -0.09
N ILE A 442 5.19 19.54 0.74
CA ILE A 442 5.10 19.42 2.21
C ILE A 442 3.87 20.17 2.71
N GLY A 443 3.68 21.41 2.28
CA GLY A 443 2.53 22.25 2.62
C GLY A 443 1.19 21.60 2.25
N CYS A 444 1.07 21.16 0.99
CA CYS A 444 -0.10 20.42 0.49
C CYS A 444 -0.36 19.14 1.28
N THR A 445 0.69 18.42 1.68
CA THR A 445 0.56 17.21 2.49
C THR A 445 -0.06 17.54 3.86
N PHE A 446 0.43 18.58 4.54
CA PHE A 446 -0.14 19.00 5.82
C PHE A 446 -1.59 19.50 5.69
N ILE A 447 -1.91 20.27 4.65
CA ILE A 447 -3.28 20.72 4.36
C ILE A 447 -4.19 19.52 4.12
N TYR A 448 -3.79 18.56 3.29
CA TYR A 448 -4.56 17.36 2.98
C TYR A 448 -4.89 16.54 4.25
N HIS A 449 -3.92 16.40 5.15
CA HIS A 449 -4.08 15.67 6.41
C HIS A 449 -4.73 16.48 7.55
N SER A 450 -4.90 17.80 7.37
CA SER A 450 -5.61 18.64 8.32
C SER A 450 -7.10 18.28 8.42
N THR A 451 -7.69 17.78 7.31
CA THR A 451 -9.13 17.52 7.16
C THR A 451 -10.02 18.75 7.36
N VAL A 452 -9.45 19.95 7.21
CA VAL A 452 -10.17 21.22 7.29
C VAL A 452 -10.94 21.50 6.00
N LEU A 453 -10.36 21.16 4.84
CA LEU A 453 -11.02 21.32 3.54
C LEU A 453 -11.99 20.15 3.26
N PRO A 454 -13.00 20.34 2.39
CA PRO A 454 -13.85 19.24 1.94
C PRO A 454 -13.12 18.30 0.97
N TYR A 455 -13.62 17.07 0.85
CA TYR A 455 -13.23 16.16 -0.23
C TYR A 455 -13.52 16.82 -1.60
N PRO A 456 -12.61 16.72 -2.60
CA PRO A 456 -11.42 15.87 -2.68
C PRO A 456 -10.12 16.48 -2.12
N PHE A 457 -10.14 17.73 -1.65
CA PHE A 457 -8.96 18.46 -1.16
C PHE A 457 -8.48 18.03 0.24
N SER A 458 -9.11 17.00 0.82
CA SER A 458 -8.76 16.41 2.10
C SER A 458 -9.27 14.97 2.18
N TYR A 459 -8.69 14.18 3.08
CA TYR A 459 -9.04 12.79 3.27
C TYR A 459 -10.53 12.59 3.61
N ALA A 460 -11.13 11.50 3.13
CA ALA A 460 -12.51 11.15 3.46
C ALA A 460 -12.67 11.06 4.99
N LYS A 461 -13.66 11.78 5.54
CA LYS A 461 -13.90 11.84 7.00
C LYS A 461 -14.08 10.46 7.63
N SER A 462 -14.56 9.47 6.87
CA SER A 462 -14.77 8.09 7.31
C SER A 462 -13.47 7.34 7.65
N VAL A 463 -12.33 7.75 7.10
CA VAL A 463 -11.05 7.06 7.28
C VAL A 463 -10.02 7.95 8.02
N ALA A 464 -10.35 9.23 8.25
CA ALA A 464 -9.49 10.16 8.96
C ALA A 464 -9.34 9.80 10.46
N PRO A 465 -8.13 9.87 11.03
CA PRO A 465 -7.95 9.66 12.46
C PRO A 465 -8.71 10.71 13.27
N LYS A 466 -9.34 10.27 14.38
CA LYS A 466 -9.94 11.19 15.36
C LYS A 466 -8.85 12.10 15.93
N ARG A 467 -8.86 13.36 15.51
CA ARG A 467 -7.93 14.42 15.91
C ARG A 467 -8.71 15.57 16.54
N TRP A 468 -8.12 16.20 17.54
CA TRP A 468 -8.68 17.38 18.20
C TRP A 468 -8.76 18.56 17.23
N ALA A 469 -9.76 19.42 17.34
CA ALA A 469 -9.95 20.56 16.44
C ALA A 469 -8.68 21.44 16.35
N ILE A 470 -8.03 21.70 17.48
CA ILE A 470 -6.78 22.46 17.56
C ILE A 470 -5.67 21.81 16.72
N THR A 471 -5.53 20.49 16.77
CA THR A 471 -4.50 19.78 15.97
C THR A 471 -4.78 19.85 14.47
N LYS A 472 -6.05 19.89 14.04
CA LYS A 472 -6.42 20.07 12.64
C LYS A 472 -6.05 21.46 12.14
N ILE A 473 -6.39 22.49 12.92
CA ILE A 473 -6.06 23.88 12.63
C ILE A 473 -4.54 24.05 12.59
N ALA A 474 -3.80 23.50 13.55
CA ALA A 474 -2.35 23.57 13.58
C ALA A 474 -1.70 22.99 12.31
N TRP A 475 -2.17 21.83 11.84
CA TRP A 475 -1.66 21.23 10.59
C TRP A 475 -1.97 22.09 9.36
N PHE A 476 -3.18 22.65 9.30
CA PHE A 476 -3.57 23.55 8.22
C PHE A 476 -2.68 24.81 8.20
N VAL A 477 -2.45 25.42 9.37
CA VAL A 477 -1.57 26.60 9.53
C VAL A 477 -0.13 26.26 9.14
N VAL A 478 0.42 25.15 9.60
CA VAL A 478 1.77 24.70 9.20
C VAL A 478 1.86 24.49 7.68
N GLY A 479 0.81 23.92 7.09
CA GLY A 479 0.77 23.67 5.64
C GLY A 479 0.77 24.94 4.78
N ILE A 480 0.26 26.06 5.30
CA ILE A 480 0.33 27.37 4.64
C ILE A 480 1.65 28.07 4.97
N PHE A 481 2.05 28.05 6.25
CA PHE A 481 3.19 28.80 6.75
C PHE A 481 4.51 28.29 6.16
N TYR A 482 4.70 26.98 6.03
CA TYR A 482 5.98 26.42 5.60
C TYR A 482 6.36 26.79 4.14
N PRO A 483 5.48 26.65 3.13
CA PRO A 483 5.76 27.18 1.79
C PRO A 483 6.05 28.68 1.76
N LEU A 484 5.29 29.48 2.53
CA LEU A 484 5.50 30.94 2.62
C LEU A 484 6.84 31.32 3.26
N LEU A 485 7.25 30.56 4.28
CA LEU A 485 8.57 30.71 4.90
C LEU A 485 9.67 30.42 3.88
N VAL A 486 9.56 29.31 3.14
CA VAL A 486 10.56 28.96 2.12
C VAL A 486 10.58 30.00 0.98
N LEU A 487 9.43 30.49 0.54
CA LEU A 487 9.35 31.58 -0.44
C LEU A 487 10.08 32.84 0.05
N THR A 488 9.78 33.25 1.28
CA THR A 488 10.47 34.38 1.93
C THR A 488 11.98 34.18 1.94
N VAL A 489 12.44 32.98 2.34
CA VAL A 489 13.86 32.64 2.42
C VAL A 489 14.52 32.73 1.05
N ILE A 490 13.95 32.14 0.00
CA ILE A 490 14.61 32.06 -1.31
C ILE A 490 14.66 33.41 -2.04
N VAL A 491 13.66 34.28 -1.83
CA VAL A 491 13.62 35.62 -2.43
C VAL A 491 14.48 36.60 -1.63
N ALA A 492 14.38 36.60 -0.29
CA ALA A 492 15.19 37.49 0.56
C ALA A 492 16.70 37.25 0.40
N THR A 493 17.09 36.01 0.10
CA THR A 493 18.49 35.64 -0.16
C THR A 493 18.93 35.83 -1.61
N ALA A 494 18.07 36.43 -2.46
CA ALA A 494 18.31 36.62 -3.90
C ALA A 494 18.69 35.33 -4.66
N ASN A 495 18.15 34.19 -4.22
CA ASN A 495 18.41 32.90 -4.87
C ASN A 495 17.40 32.57 -5.96
N HIS A 496 16.20 33.12 -5.87
CA HIS A 496 15.04 32.78 -6.68
C HIS A 496 14.12 33.99 -6.89
N TYR A 497 13.34 33.97 -7.96
CA TYR A 497 12.34 34.98 -8.34
C TYR A 497 10.94 34.57 -7.85
N PHE A 498 9.97 35.49 -7.78
CA PHE A 498 8.61 35.08 -7.42
C PHE A 498 7.97 34.15 -8.47
N LEU A 499 8.25 34.38 -9.76
CA LEU A 499 7.74 33.59 -10.87
C LEU A 499 8.28 32.17 -10.85
N ASP A 500 9.51 31.95 -10.41
CA ASP A 500 10.07 30.58 -10.37
C ASP A 500 9.37 29.67 -9.35
N ALA A 501 8.82 30.26 -8.28
CA ALA A 501 8.01 29.58 -7.28
C ALA A 501 6.62 29.24 -7.86
N ILE A 502 6.05 30.12 -8.68
CA ILE A 502 4.81 29.86 -9.41
C ILE A 502 5.01 28.75 -10.45
N VAL A 503 6.09 28.79 -11.23
CA VAL A 503 6.42 27.72 -12.20
C VAL A 503 6.66 26.40 -11.45
N ALA A 504 7.34 26.42 -10.31
CA ALA A 504 7.50 25.24 -9.46
C ALA A 504 6.15 24.68 -8.99
N MET A 505 5.22 25.54 -8.55
CA MET A 505 3.87 25.15 -8.14
C MET A 505 3.10 24.45 -9.28
N PHE A 506 3.12 25.01 -10.50
CA PHE A 506 2.47 24.39 -11.66
C PHE A 506 3.15 23.06 -12.04
N THR A 507 4.47 23.04 -12.10
CA THR A 507 5.25 21.87 -12.49
C THR A 507 5.03 20.71 -11.53
N VAL A 508 5.01 20.98 -10.23
CA VAL A 508 4.77 19.94 -9.22
C VAL A 508 3.31 19.52 -9.13
N SER A 509 2.36 20.41 -9.44
CA SER A 509 0.94 20.05 -9.55
C SER A 509 0.70 19.10 -10.73
N ILE A 510 1.33 19.36 -11.88
CA ILE A 510 1.33 18.41 -13.01
C ILE A 510 1.97 17.10 -12.57
N SER A 511 3.14 17.17 -11.92
CA SER A 511 3.85 16.00 -11.42
C SER A 511 2.99 15.15 -10.48
N PHE A 512 2.17 15.78 -9.62
CA PHE A 512 1.22 15.09 -8.76
C PHE A 512 0.17 14.32 -9.57
N CYS A 513 -0.39 14.93 -10.63
CA CYS A 513 -1.40 14.30 -11.47
C CYS A 513 -0.86 13.10 -12.27
N ILE A 514 0.41 13.12 -12.67
CA ILE A 514 1.01 12.07 -13.52
C ILE A 514 2.03 11.19 -12.79
N ASN A 515 2.10 11.27 -11.45
CA ASN A 515 3.14 10.56 -10.68
C ASN A 515 3.13 9.04 -10.82
N THR A 516 2.03 8.47 -11.32
CA THR A 516 1.87 7.04 -11.63
C THR A 516 2.72 6.59 -12.83
N VAL A 517 3.28 7.53 -13.60
CA VAL A 517 4.23 7.25 -14.68
C VAL A 517 5.45 6.45 -14.19
N TRP A 518 5.83 6.61 -12.92
CA TRP A 518 6.93 5.85 -12.33
C TRP A 518 6.67 4.34 -12.27
N PHE A 519 5.43 3.86 -12.43
CA PHE A 519 5.16 2.42 -12.47
C PHE A 519 5.79 1.71 -13.66
N VAL A 520 6.12 2.45 -14.74
CA VAL A 520 6.92 1.93 -15.86
C VAL A 520 8.31 1.44 -15.41
N LEU A 521 8.84 1.96 -14.30
CA LEU A 521 10.14 1.54 -13.77
C LEU A 521 10.06 0.36 -12.81
N LEU A 522 8.87 -0.08 -12.37
CA LEU A 522 8.75 -1.22 -11.46
C LEU A 522 9.35 -2.51 -12.02
N PRO A 523 9.18 -2.85 -13.32
CA PRO A 523 9.87 -4.00 -13.90
C PRO A 523 11.39 -3.86 -13.84
N LEU A 524 11.92 -2.67 -14.12
CA LEU A 524 13.35 -2.41 -14.06
C LEU A 524 13.88 -2.51 -12.62
N GLU A 525 13.10 -2.07 -11.63
CA GLU A 525 13.41 -2.23 -10.21
C GLU A 525 13.50 -3.71 -9.81
N ASP A 526 12.51 -4.54 -10.18
CA ASP A 526 12.53 -5.98 -9.86
C ASP A 526 13.71 -6.69 -10.54
N TRP A 527 14.02 -6.36 -11.80
CA TRP A 527 15.20 -6.88 -12.50
C TRP A 527 16.50 -6.42 -11.85
N PHE A 528 16.60 -5.15 -11.45
CA PHE A 528 17.77 -4.63 -10.74
C PHE A 528 17.97 -5.34 -9.41
N ALA A 529 16.93 -5.44 -8.59
CA ALA A 529 16.93 -6.16 -7.31
C ALA A 529 17.33 -7.64 -7.50
N TRP A 530 16.88 -8.27 -8.58
CA TRP A 530 17.27 -9.62 -8.94
C TRP A 530 18.77 -9.73 -9.29
N CYS A 531 19.30 -8.81 -10.10
CA CYS A 531 20.71 -8.76 -10.47
C CYS A 531 21.64 -8.60 -9.25
N ILE A 532 21.26 -7.75 -8.30
CA ILE A 532 22.03 -7.53 -7.06
C ILE A 532 21.68 -8.54 -5.96
N ARG A 533 20.80 -9.51 -6.25
CA ARG A 533 20.35 -10.56 -5.34
C ARG A 533 19.79 -10.01 -4.03
N VAL A 534 18.98 -8.95 -4.10
CA VAL A 534 18.30 -8.31 -2.96
C VAL A 534 16.82 -8.64 -3.00
N ASP A 535 16.22 -8.90 -1.84
CA ASP A 535 14.76 -8.88 -1.70
C ASP A 535 14.26 -7.54 -1.15
N LYS A 536 13.18 -7.02 -1.74
CA LYS A 536 12.62 -5.72 -1.35
C LYS A 536 11.77 -5.91 -0.09
N PRO A 537 12.07 -5.20 1.02
CA PRO A 537 11.35 -5.36 2.27
C PRO A 537 9.92 -4.83 2.21
N ILE A 538 9.01 -5.52 2.90
CA ILE A 538 7.60 -5.13 2.99
C ILE A 538 7.49 -3.75 3.65
N PRO A 539 6.76 -2.79 3.04
CA PRO A 539 6.63 -1.47 3.63
C PRO A 539 5.91 -1.54 4.98
N THR A 540 6.44 -0.85 5.99
CA THR A 540 5.86 -0.86 7.36
C THR A 540 4.94 0.33 7.64
N THR A 541 4.61 1.12 6.61
CA THR A 541 3.84 2.36 6.72
C THR A 541 2.35 2.07 6.88
N GLY A 542 1.72 2.64 7.90
CA GLY A 542 0.29 2.43 8.21
C GLY A 542 0.02 1.29 9.20
N ASP A 543 0.83 0.24 9.23
CA ASP A 543 0.61 -0.97 10.04
C ASP A 543 0.82 -0.78 11.55
N ARG A 544 1.46 0.29 11.99
CA ARG A 544 1.81 0.49 13.42
C ARG A 544 0.65 1.02 14.27
N ARG A 545 -0.40 1.57 13.66
CA ARG A 545 -1.59 2.03 14.40
C ARG A 545 -2.48 0.89 14.86
N SER A 546 -2.47 -0.26 14.17
CA SER A 546 -3.17 -1.46 14.64
C SER A 546 -2.48 -2.05 15.89
N GLN A 547 -1.16 -1.90 16.01
CA GLN A 547 -0.37 -2.40 17.16
C GLN A 547 -0.52 -1.56 18.43
N ALA A 548 -0.82 -0.25 18.33
CA ALA A 548 -0.88 0.63 19.51
C ALA A 548 -2.10 0.40 20.43
N HIS A 549 -3.11 -0.36 19.98
CA HIS A 549 -4.26 -0.76 20.82
C HIS A 549 -4.09 -2.15 21.47
N GLY A 550 -2.97 -2.84 21.24
CA GLY A 550 -2.60 -4.06 21.94
C GLY A 550 -1.41 -3.81 22.85
N ARG A 551 -1.63 -3.55 24.15
CA ARG A 551 -0.54 -3.70 25.13
C ARG A 551 -0.32 -5.19 25.35
N GLY A 552 0.72 -5.73 24.74
CA GLY A 552 1.23 -7.07 24.98
C GLY A 552 2.38 -7.38 24.04
N CYS A 553 3.59 -7.40 24.59
CA CYS A 553 4.86 -7.89 24.02
C CYS A 553 5.30 -7.38 22.63
N LEU A 554 6.51 -6.80 22.62
CA LEU A 554 7.37 -6.86 21.43
C LEU A 554 7.43 -8.34 20.98
N PHE A 555 7.22 -8.60 19.68
CA PHE A 555 7.36 -9.88 18.98
C PHE A 555 6.11 -10.61 18.46
N ASP A 556 4.92 -10.01 18.48
CA ASP A 556 3.78 -10.49 17.67
C ASP A 556 3.26 -9.37 16.75
N ARG A 557 3.41 -9.56 15.44
CA ARG A 557 2.87 -8.63 14.43
C ARG A 557 2.10 -9.42 13.38
N HIS A 558 0.77 -9.34 13.44
CA HIS A 558 -0.14 -9.75 12.37
C HIS A 558 0.27 -9.12 11.02
N PRO A 559 0.34 -9.89 9.92
CA PRO A 559 0.55 -9.32 8.61
C PRO A 559 -0.78 -8.80 8.06
N ALA A 560 -0.79 -7.50 7.77
CA ALA A 560 -1.74 -6.91 6.85
C ALA A 560 -1.60 -7.59 5.48
N THR A 561 -2.74 -8.00 4.93
CA THR A 561 -2.89 -8.60 3.61
C THR A 561 -2.34 -7.68 2.50
N ASP A 562 -1.66 -8.27 1.53
CA ASP A 562 -1.46 -7.74 0.16
C ASP A 562 -0.87 -6.30 0.03
N THR A 563 0.24 -5.98 0.69
CA THR A 563 0.86 -4.64 0.57
C THR A 563 1.70 -4.41 -0.70
N TRP A 564 1.90 -5.42 -1.57
CA TRP A 564 2.63 -5.25 -2.84
C TRP A 564 1.76 -5.00 -4.08
N LYS A 565 0.42 -5.06 -3.94
CA LYS A 565 -0.53 -4.66 -4.99
C LYS A 565 -0.89 -3.17 -4.95
N ASN A 566 -0.48 -2.43 -3.92
CA ASN A 566 -0.94 -1.07 -3.68
C ASN A 566 -0.08 0.05 -4.26
N GLU A 567 1.00 -0.25 -4.99
CA GLU A 567 1.66 0.82 -5.77
C GLU A 567 0.86 1.11 -7.05
N SER A 568 0.39 0.12 -7.81
CA SER A 568 -0.26 0.33 -9.12
C SER A 568 -1.76 0.68 -9.11
N ASP A 569 -2.45 0.58 -7.96
CA ASP A 569 -3.91 0.66 -7.87
C ASP A 569 -4.43 2.02 -7.32
N VAL A 570 -3.66 3.11 -7.46
CA VAL A 570 -4.09 4.49 -7.14
C VAL A 570 -3.90 5.43 -8.32
#